data_AF-A0A7Y0FGV7-F1
#
_entry.id   AF-A0A7Y0FGV7-F1
#
_cell.length_a   1.000
_cell.length_b   1.000
_cell.length_c   1.000
_cell.angle_alpha   90.00
_cell.angle_beta   90.00
_cell.angle_gamma   90.00
#
_symmetry.space_group_name_H-M   'P 1'
#
loop_
_entity.id
_entity.type
_entity.pdbx_description
1 polymer ?
#
loop_
_entity_poly.entity_id
_entity_poly.type
_entity_poly.pdbx_seq_one_letter_code
_entity_poly.pdbx_strand_id
1 'polypeptide(L)'
;MTGCQPFSETANVYTYAPNPTGWIDPLGLSNSYVPAPKDLPGFPDAVRVPPKTSIPGVPGKKRARWKEPKGCICEWDYQHGEVERYDKRGNHLGAFDPNSGDPIAGKGSVTNRRVEP
;
A
#
# COMPACT_ATOMS: atom_id res chain seq x y z
N MET A 1 27.01 0.67 40.62
CA MET A 1 26.69 1.39 39.38
C MET A 1 26.80 0.38 38.26
N THR A 2 25.67 -0.19 37.83
CA THR A 2 25.65 -1.25 36.80
C THR A 2 24.77 -0.71 35.68
N GLY A 3 25.40 -0.41 34.55
CA GLY A 3 24.78 0.29 33.43
C GLY A 3 23.81 -0.60 32.65
N CYS A 4 22.67 -0.03 32.29
CA CYS A 4 21.74 -0.59 31.33
C CYS A 4 22.36 -0.52 29.92
N GLN A 5 22.54 -1.67 29.28
CA GLN A 5 22.81 -1.76 27.84
C GLN A 5 21.49 -1.69 27.06
N PRO A 6 21.44 -0.99 25.91
CA PRO A 6 20.22 -0.83 25.14
C PRO A 6 19.82 -2.12 24.40
N PHE A 7 18.50 -2.27 24.27
CA PHE A 7 17.76 -3.33 23.59
C PHE A 7 18.20 -3.44 22.12
N SER A 8 18.60 -4.64 21.70
CA SER A 8 18.88 -4.96 20.30
C SER A 8 17.60 -4.95 19.49
N GLU A 9 17.41 -3.94 18.63
CA GLU A 9 16.38 -3.95 17.60
C GLU A 9 16.69 -5.07 16.60
N THR A 10 15.76 -6.01 16.49
CA THR A 10 15.77 -7.07 15.49
C THR A 10 15.61 -6.46 14.10
N ALA A 11 16.62 -6.61 13.26
CA ALA A 11 16.53 -6.35 11.83
C ALA A 11 15.47 -7.27 11.21
N ASN A 12 14.28 -6.74 10.90
CA ASN A 12 13.33 -7.42 10.03
C ASN A 12 13.79 -7.24 8.58
N VAL A 13 14.49 -8.25 8.08
CA VAL A 13 14.91 -8.37 6.68
C VAL A 13 13.71 -8.82 5.86
N TYR A 14 12.88 -7.89 5.36
CA TYR A 14 11.87 -8.19 4.34
C TYR A 14 12.54 -8.29 2.97
N THR A 15 13.13 -9.44 2.67
CA THR A 15 13.59 -9.80 1.32
C THR A 15 12.39 -10.25 0.49
N TYR A 16 11.79 -9.34 -0.27
CA TYR A 16 10.86 -9.69 -1.34
C TYR A 16 11.63 -10.13 -2.60
N ALA A 17 11.35 -11.34 -3.09
CA ALA A 17 11.92 -11.86 -4.34
C ALA A 17 11.36 -11.12 -5.56
N PRO A 18 12.17 -10.83 -6.60
CA PRO A 18 11.73 -10.06 -7.77
C PRO A 18 10.88 -10.93 -8.72
N ASN A 19 9.69 -10.46 -9.09
CA ASN A 19 9.02 -10.89 -10.31
C ASN A 19 9.38 -9.88 -11.43
N PRO A 20 9.93 -10.31 -12.57
CA PRO A 20 10.25 -9.40 -13.66
C PRO A 20 9.11 -9.42 -14.68
N THR A 21 8.28 -8.38 -14.66
CA THR A 21 7.44 -8.04 -15.83
C THR A 21 7.62 -6.56 -16.15
N GLY A 22 8.88 -6.18 -16.44
CA GLY A 22 9.31 -4.80 -16.60
C GLY A 22 8.86 -4.17 -17.93
N TRP A 23 8.33 -2.95 -17.84
CA TRP A 23 8.36 -1.95 -18.91
C TRP A 23 9.53 -1.02 -18.62
N ILE A 24 10.37 -0.77 -19.64
CA ILE A 24 11.61 0.00 -19.55
C ILE A 24 11.27 1.49 -19.77
N ASP A 25 11.74 2.37 -18.89
CA ASP A 25 11.63 3.83 -19.01
C ASP A 25 12.80 4.39 -19.84
N PRO A 26 12.59 5.33 -20.79
CA PRO A 26 13.66 5.88 -21.62
C PRO A 26 14.50 6.97 -20.92
N LEU A 27 14.27 7.24 -19.63
CA LEU A 27 14.93 8.30 -18.87
C LEU A 27 15.84 7.80 -17.73
N GLY A 28 15.93 6.48 -17.50
CA GLY A 28 16.94 5.88 -16.63
C GLY A 28 16.82 6.20 -15.14
N LEU A 29 15.60 6.42 -14.63
CA LEU A 29 15.34 6.64 -13.21
C LEU A 29 14.62 5.40 -12.67
N SER A 30 15.40 4.46 -12.14
CA SER A 30 14.95 3.18 -11.59
C SER A 30 13.86 3.32 -10.52
N ASN A 31 12.59 3.38 -10.92
CA ASN A 31 11.44 3.33 -10.02
C ASN A 31 10.88 1.90 -9.97
N SER A 32 11.42 1.09 -9.06
CA SER A 32 10.93 -0.27 -8.76
C SER A 32 9.48 -0.22 -8.27
N TYR A 33 8.54 -0.50 -9.17
CA TYR A 33 7.10 -0.54 -8.88
C TYR A 33 6.74 -1.89 -8.25
N VAL A 34 6.10 -1.89 -7.09
CA VAL A 34 5.66 -3.13 -6.42
C VAL A 34 4.31 -3.55 -7.00
N PRO A 35 4.20 -4.71 -7.68
CA PRO A 35 2.95 -5.13 -8.29
C PRO A 35 1.87 -5.38 -7.24
N ALA A 36 0.64 -4.99 -7.56
CA ALA A 36 -0.51 -5.25 -6.69
C ALA A 36 -0.73 -6.76 -6.56
N PRO A 37 -0.90 -7.29 -5.34
CA PRO A 37 -1.29 -8.68 -5.17
C PRO A 37 -2.70 -8.90 -5.75
N LYS A 38 -3.08 -10.17 -5.96
CA LYS A 38 -4.45 -10.51 -6.36
C LYS A 38 -5.40 -10.31 -5.19
N ASP A 39 -5.01 -10.88 -4.06
CA ASP A 39 -5.74 -10.91 -2.80
C ASP A 39 -4.94 -10.18 -1.72
N LEU A 40 -5.63 -9.75 -0.67
CA LEU A 40 -5.02 -9.06 0.48
C LEU A 40 -5.18 -9.94 1.73
N PRO A 41 -4.17 -10.72 2.12
CA PRO A 41 -4.29 -11.61 3.29
C PRO A 41 -4.66 -10.88 4.59
N GLY A 42 -4.19 -9.65 4.77
CA GLY A 42 -4.51 -8.79 5.91
C GLY A 42 -5.94 -8.20 5.87
N PHE A 43 -6.62 -8.35 4.74
CA PHE A 43 -7.98 -7.86 4.49
C PHE A 43 -8.81 -8.99 3.85
N PRO A 44 -9.10 -10.08 4.59
CA PRO A 44 -9.73 -11.27 4.02
C PRO A 44 -11.12 -11.01 3.45
N ASP A 45 -11.82 -10.00 3.94
CA ASP A 45 -13.14 -9.60 3.46
C ASP A 45 -13.10 -8.62 2.28
N ALA A 46 -11.92 -8.12 1.88
CA ALA A 46 -11.79 -7.12 0.83
C ALA A 46 -11.91 -7.75 -0.56
N VAL A 47 -12.92 -7.31 -1.31
CA VAL A 47 -13.18 -7.82 -2.66
C VAL A 47 -12.62 -6.86 -3.70
N ARG A 48 -11.96 -7.38 -4.73
CA ARG A 48 -11.43 -6.59 -5.85
C ARG A 48 -12.58 -5.90 -6.60
N VAL A 49 -12.45 -4.60 -6.84
CA VAL A 49 -13.45 -3.80 -7.57
C VAL A 49 -12.81 -3.03 -8.73
N PRO A 50 -13.61 -2.53 -9.70
CA PRO A 50 -13.09 -1.69 -10.76
C PRO A 50 -12.31 -0.49 -10.22
N PRO A 51 -11.08 -0.25 -10.72
CA PRO A 51 -10.24 0.82 -10.23
C PRO A 51 -10.73 2.19 -10.71
N LYS A 52 -10.67 3.20 -9.84
CA LYS A 52 -11.09 4.58 -10.19
C LYS A 52 -9.92 5.57 -10.22
N THR A 53 -9.03 5.53 -9.24
CA THR A 53 -7.92 6.49 -9.10
C THR A 53 -6.83 6.23 -10.14
N SER A 54 -6.47 7.23 -10.94
CA SER A 54 -5.35 7.15 -11.89
C SER A 54 -4.00 7.10 -11.16
N ILE A 55 -3.03 6.41 -11.76
CA ILE A 55 -1.64 6.43 -11.26
C ILE A 55 -0.95 7.69 -11.79
N PRO A 56 -0.40 8.55 -10.92
CA PRO A 56 0.31 9.75 -11.36
C PRO A 56 1.46 9.41 -12.30
N GLY A 57 1.55 10.12 -13.43
CA GLY A 57 2.61 9.91 -14.42
C GLY A 57 2.43 8.71 -15.35
N VAL A 58 1.37 7.90 -15.20
CA VAL A 58 1.12 6.74 -16.06
C VAL A 58 -0.24 6.86 -16.78
N PRO A 59 -0.26 7.26 -18.06
CA PRO A 59 -1.48 7.41 -18.83
C PRO A 59 -2.29 6.11 -18.90
N GLY A 60 -3.61 6.21 -18.67
CA GLY A 60 -4.53 5.08 -18.83
C GLY A 60 -4.41 3.96 -17.79
N LYS A 61 -3.51 4.07 -16.80
CA LYS A 61 -3.40 3.11 -15.70
C LYS A 61 -4.03 3.67 -14.43
N LYS A 62 -4.68 2.78 -13.67
CA LYS A 62 -5.38 3.11 -12.43
C LYS A 62 -4.93 2.19 -11.32
N ARG A 63 -5.07 2.66 -10.07
CA ARG A 63 -4.68 1.91 -8.89
C ARG A 63 -5.61 0.73 -8.66
N ALA A 64 -5.05 -0.44 -8.39
CA ALA A 64 -5.83 -1.57 -7.92
C ALA A 64 -6.65 -1.17 -6.69
N ARG A 65 -7.92 -1.57 -6.68
CA ARG A 65 -8.88 -1.19 -5.66
C ARG A 65 -9.64 -2.39 -5.15
N TRP A 66 -9.88 -2.42 -3.86
CA TRP A 66 -10.75 -3.38 -3.17
C TRP A 66 -11.76 -2.63 -2.29
N LYS A 67 -12.87 -3.30 -1.99
CA LYS A 67 -13.87 -2.82 -1.02
C LYS A 67 -14.13 -3.88 0.03
N GLU A 68 -14.09 -3.47 1.29
CA GLU A 68 -14.51 -4.29 2.42
C GLU A 68 -16.03 -4.17 2.64
N PRO A 69 -16.68 -5.12 3.34
CA PRO A 69 -18.12 -5.12 3.57
C PRO A 69 -18.62 -3.89 4.32
N LYS A 70 -17.76 -3.30 5.17
CA LYS A 70 -18.04 -2.07 5.93
C LYS A 70 -18.03 -0.81 5.05
N GLY A 71 -17.76 -0.95 3.76
CA GLY A 71 -17.64 0.15 2.80
C GLY A 71 -16.27 0.84 2.80
N CYS A 72 -15.29 0.29 3.52
CA CYS A 72 -13.91 0.76 3.45
C CYS A 72 -13.31 0.45 2.07
N ILE A 73 -12.54 1.39 1.55
CA ILE A 73 -11.91 1.30 0.24
C ILE A 73 -10.42 1.12 0.47
N CYS A 74 -9.84 0.12 -0.18
CA CYS A 74 -8.41 -0.15 -0.15
C CYS A 74 -7.86 0.12 -1.54
N GLU A 75 -6.83 0.95 -1.66
CA GLU A 75 -6.07 1.14 -2.90
C GLU A 75 -4.63 0.69 -2.72
N TRP A 76 -4.05 0.13 -3.77
CA TRP A 76 -2.65 -0.25 -3.74
C TRP A 76 -1.73 0.92 -4.11
N ASP A 77 -0.70 1.14 -3.31
CA ASP A 77 0.21 2.26 -3.52
C ASP A 77 1.22 2.01 -4.64
N TYR A 78 1.69 0.81 -4.93
CA TYR A 78 2.73 0.52 -5.94
C TYR A 78 4.10 1.22 -5.85
N GLN A 79 4.24 2.43 -5.32
CA GLN A 79 5.57 3.00 -5.04
C GLN A 79 6.14 2.36 -3.78
N HIS A 80 5.30 2.17 -2.77
CA HIS A 80 5.69 1.67 -1.46
C HIS A 80 5.28 0.22 -1.21
N GLY A 81 4.42 -0.35 -2.05
CA GLY A 81 3.92 -1.72 -1.86
C GLY A 81 3.02 -1.88 -0.63
N GLU A 82 2.20 -0.87 -0.34
CA GLU A 82 1.31 -0.82 0.81
C GLU A 82 -0.16 -0.63 0.39
N VAL A 83 -1.07 -0.91 1.33
CA VAL A 83 -2.51 -0.69 1.17
C VAL A 83 -2.89 0.64 1.79
N GLU A 84 -3.34 1.55 0.96
CA GLU A 84 -3.92 2.83 1.36
C GLU A 84 -5.42 2.65 1.64
N ARG A 85 -5.85 2.85 2.89
CA ARG A 85 -7.27 2.70 3.26
C ARG A 85 -7.99 4.04 3.32
N TYR A 86 -9.25 3.98 2.93
CA TYR A 86 -10.20 5.07 2.98
C TYR A 86 -11.52 4.60 3.58
N ASP A 87 -12.23 5.49 4.26
CA ASP A 87 -13.58 5.20 4.72
C ASP A 87 -14.60 5.20 3.57
N LYS A 88 -15.86 4.87 3.86
CA LYS A 88 -16.96 4.88 2.88
C LYS A 88 -17.26 6.24 2.24
N ARG A 89 -16.71 7.33 2.81
CA ARG A 89 -16.82 8.71 2.31
C ARG A 89 -15.56 9.13 1.57
N GLY A 90 -14.58 8.23 1.42
CA GLY A 90 -13.33 8.48 0.74
C GLY A 90 -12.31 9.25 1.57
N ASN A 91 -12.47 9.36 2.90
CA ASN A 91 -11.48 9.97 3.79
C ASN A 91 -10.30 9.02 3.99
N HIS A 92 -9.07 9.51 3.87
CA HIS A 92 -7.87 8.70 4.10
C HIS A 92 -7.71 8.28 5.57
N LEU A 93 -7.51 6.99 5.81
CA LEU A 93 -7.36 6.39 7.14
C LEU A 93 -5.89 6.08 7.49
N GLY A 94 -5.02 5.92 6.49
CA GLY A 94 -3.62 5.56 6.66
C GLY A 94 -3.16 4.48 5.67
N ALA A 95 -1.89 4.14 5.77
CA ALA A 95 -1.29 3.02 5.04
C ALA A 95 -1.19 1.78 5.95
N PHE A 96 -1.36 0.61 5.34
CA PHE A 96 -1.45 -0.68 6.03
C PHE A 96 -0.66 -1.75 5.29
N ASP A 97 -0.14 -2.72 6.03
CA ASP A 97 0.53 -3.89 5.47
C ASP A 97 -0.49 -4.80 4.76
N PRO A 98 -0.24 -5.24 3.50
CA PRO A 98 -1.18 -6.09 2.77
C PRO A 98 -1.35 -7.49 3.34
N ASN A 99 -0.35 -8.01 4.07
CA ASN A 99 -0.33 -9.37 4.57
C ASN A 99 -0.89 -9.47 5.99
N SER A 100 -0.51 -8.55 6.87
CA SER A 100 -0.98 -8.55 8.27
C SER A 100 -2.22 -7.69 8.48
N GLY A 101 -2.42 -6.64 7.67
CA GLY A 101 -3.48 -5.66 7.86
C GLY A 101 -3.17 -4.62 8.95
N ASP A 102 -1.95 -4.63 9.49
CA ASP A 102 -1.51 -3.68 10.51
C ASP A 102 -1.23 -2.30 9.91
N PRO A 103 -1.49 -1.20 10.65
CA PRO A 103 -1.13 0.14 10.22
C PRO A 103 0.39 0.32 10.17
N ILE A 104 0.87 0.98 9.13
CA ILE A 104 2.29 1.32 8.99
C ILE A 104 2.62 2.50 9.90
N ALA A 105 3.63 2.31 10.77
CA ALA A 105 4.05 3.31 11.73
C ALA A 105 4.41 4.64 11.04
N GLY A 106 3.86 5.75 11.54
CA GLY A 106 4.08 7.08 10.97
C GLY A 106 3.23 7.41 9.73
N LYS A 107 2.44 6.47 9.19
CA LYS A 107 1.56 6.68 8.02
C LYS A 107 0.08 6.64 8.40
N GLY A 108 -0.31 7.55 9.30
CA GLY A 108 -1.69 7.70 9.76
C GLY A 108 -2.61 8.41 8.76
N SER A 109 -3.82 8.72 9.24
CA SER A 109 -4.83 9.49 8.48
C SER A 109 -4.29 10.87 8.05
N VAL A 110 -4.61 11.27 6.82
CA VAL A 110 -4.22 12.56 6.24
C VAL A 110 -5.48 13.24 5.73
N THR A 111 -5.86 14.35 6.36
CA THR A 111 -7.18 14.99 6.20
C THR A 111 -7.49 15.49 4.78
N ASN A 112 -6.47 15.90 4.02
CA ASN A 112 -6.61 16.41 2.65
C ASN A 112 -6.46 15.33 1.57
N ARG A 113 -6.19 14.07 1.96
CA ARG A 113 -6.09 12.95 1.01
C ARG A 113 -7.46 12.28 0.90
N ARG A 114 -8.02 12.26 -0.31
CA ARG A 114 -9.36 11.71 -0.59
C ARG A 114 -9.40 10.88 -1.86
N VAL A 115 -10.33 9.94 -1.89
CA VAL A 115 -10.69 9.18 -3.10
C VAL A 115 -12.18 9.25 -3.36
N GLU A 116 -12.58 9.06 -4.61
CA GLU A 116 -13.99 8.86 -4.95
C GLU A 116 -14.47 7.52 -4.35
N PRO A 117 -15.56 7.51 -3.56
CA PRO A 117 -16.11 6.28 -2.98
C PRO A 117 -16.51 5.18 -3.97
#